data_AF-A0A662QZM4-F1
#
_entry.id   AF-A0A662QZM4-F1
#
_cell.length_a   1.000
_cell.length_b   1.000
_cell.length_c   1.000
_cell.angle_alpha   90.00
_cell.angle_beta   90.00
_cell.angle_gamma   90.00
#
_symmetry.space_group_name_H-M   'P 1'
#
loop_
_entity.id
_entity.type
_entity.pdbx_description
1 polymer ?
#
loop_
_entity_poly.entity_id
_entity_poly.type
_entity_poly.pdbx_seq_one_letter_code
_entity_poly.pdbx_strand_id
1 'polypeptide(L)'
;MANQHLQKCDICGEPQDTQNYEGKNICTICYDVMEDIMADYFLKVIESGNKDRPEHLYVKYIESNIKFMSDKSRIMEKVPQHLKTTEKRLLFNLKYENLISRKRFYEYALKVLEWLKNNQWFYKYYFKNLYRCPKCGASLFDNYVKETKGEWVIISCAVCNNVVRKYYKPEIM
;
A
#
# COMPACT_ATOMS: atom_id res chain seq x y z
N MET A 1 -2.08 42.32 3.79
CA MET A 1 -1.62 41.00 4.26
C MET A 1 -2.53 39.96 3.61
N ALA A 2 -2.02 39.22 2.63
CA ALA A 2 -2.83 38.25 1.90
C ALA A 2 -3.02 36.99 2.75
N ASN A 3 -4.26 36.64 3.07
CA ASN A 3 -4.63 35.35 3.63
C ASN A 3 -4.32 34.28 2.58
N GLN A 4 -3.15 33.66 2.65
CA GLN A 4 -2.93 32.39 1.98
C GLN A 4 -3.76 31.35 2.73
N HIS A 5 -4.92 30.98 2.16
CA HIS A 5 -5.61 29.76 2.56
C HIS A 5 -4.64 28.61 2.29
N LEU A 6 -3.93 28.13 3.32
CA LEU A 6 -3.26 26.83 3.22
C LEU A 6 -4.34 25.82 2.84
N GLN A 7 -4.14 25.15 1.71
CA GLN A 7 -4.96 24.01 1.33
C GLN A 7 -4.95 23.02 2.50
N LYS A 8 -6.06 22.32 2.72
CA LYS A 8 -6.16 21.32 3.78
C LYS A 8 -5.92 19.93 3.20
N CYS A 9 -5.38 19.04 4.02
CA CYS A 9 -5.26 17.63 3.69
C CYS A 9 -6.66 17.00 3.57
N ASP A 10 -6.90 16.32 2.45
CA ASP A 10 -8.13 15.60 2.11
C ASP A 10 -8.43 14.44 3.09
N ILE A 11 -7.44 14.01 3.89
CA ILE A 11 -7.56 12.89 4.84
C ILE A 11 -7.71 13.38 6.28
N CYS A 12 -6.80 14.23 6.76
CA CYS A 12 -6.78 14.64 8.16
C CYS A 12 -7.34 16.03 8.45
N GLY A 13 -7.57 16.86 7.41
CA GLY A 13 -8.05 18.23 7.56
C GLY A 13 -7.01 19.24 8.05
N GLU A 14 -5.79 18.80 8.35
CA GLU A 14 -4.67 19.65 8.75
C GLU A 14 -4.14 20.48 7.59
N PRO A 15 -3.39 21.58 7.85
CA PRO A 15 -2.75 22.35 6.80
C PRO A 15 -1.81 21.50 5.94
N GLN A 16 -1.90 21.69 4.64
CA GLN A 16 -1.10 20.97 3.66
C GLN A 16 0.35 21.47 3.69
N ASP A 17 1.28 20.52 3.82
CA ASP A 17 2.73 20.76 3.78
C ASP A 17 3.32 20.42 2.41
N THR A 18 2.81 19.38 1.74
CA THR A 18 3.27 18.92 0.43
C THR A 18 2.11 18.30 -0.35
N GLN A 19 2.10 18.40 -1.70
CA GLN A 19 1.12 17.68 -2.53
C GLN A 19 1.66 16.29 -2.88
N ASN A 20 1.24 15.29 -2.10
CA ASN A 20 1.55 13.89 -2.39
C ASN A 20 0.44 13.27 -3.24
N TYR A 21 0.84 12.57 -4.31
CA TYR A 21 0.01 12.06 -5.41
C TYR A 21 -0.55 13.14 -6.35
N GLU A 22 -0.57 12.82 -7.65
CA GLU A 22 -1.01 13.74 -8.70
C GLU A 22 -2.48 14.15 -8.49
N GLY A 23 -2.72 15.47 -8.37
CA GLY A 23 -4.05 16.04 -8.23
C GLY A 23 -4.73 15.77 -6.88
N LYS A 24 -3.98 15.41 -5.83
CA LYS A 24 -4.52 15.19 -4.47
C LYS A 24 -3.84 16.08 -3.44
N ASN A 25 -4.63 16.55 -2.49
CA ASN A 25 -4.11 17.32 -1.36
C ASN A 25 -3.93 16.38 -0.17
N ILE A 26 -2.90 15.54 -0.19
CA ILE A 26 -2.57 14.64 0.93
C ILE A 26 -1.25 15.08 1.56
N CYS A 27 -1.27 15.39 2.87
CA CYS A 27 -0.09 15.83 3.61
C CYS A 27 0.92 14.69 3.80
N THR A 28 2.17 15.01 4.14
CA THR A 28 3.27 14.03 4.28
C THR A 28 2.93 12.90 5.25
N ILE A 29 2.34 13.22 6.40
CA ILE A 29 1.98 12.21 7.41
C ILE A 29 0.93 11.23 6.87
N CYS A 30 -0.12 11.75 6.23
CA CYS A 30 -1.15 10.90 5.64
C CYS A 30 -0.62 10.10 4.45
N TYR A 31 0.34 10.65 3.70
CA TYR A 31 1.03 9.95 2.63
C TYR A 31 1.86 8.78 3.14
N ASP A 32 2.69 8.97 4.16
CA ASP A 32 3.53 7.91 4.74
C ASP A 32 2.66 6.76 5.28
N VAL A 33 1.62 7.10 6.03
CA VAL A 33 0.67 6.11 6.57
C VAL A 33 -0.12 5.42 5.45
N MET A 34 -0.45 6.13 4.37
CA MET A 34 -1.07 5.54 3.18
C MET A 34 -0.14 4.52 2.52
N GLU A 35 1.13 4.87 2.32
CA GLU A 35 2.13 3.96 1.76
C GLU A 35 2.27 2.71 2.65
N ASP A 36 2.22 2.84 3.97
CA ASP A 36 2.30 1.71 4.90
C ASP A 36 1.11 0.74 4.76
N ILE A 37 -0.12 1.26 4.80
CA ILE A 37 -1.35 0.45 4.64
C ILE A 37 -1.38 -0.21 3.26
N MET A 38 -1.05 0.55 2.22
CA MET A 38 -1.12 0.08 0.85
C MET A 38 0.01 -0.91 0.51
N ALA A 39 1.18 -0.79 1.13
CA ALA A 39 2.26 -1.77 1.01
C ALA A 39 1.94 -3.09 1.75
N ASP A 40 1.30 -3.05 2.92
CA ASP A 40 0.78 -4.27 3.56
C ASP A 40 -0.26 -4.96 2.68
N TYR A 41 -1.14 -4.19 2.04
CA TYR A 41 -2.09 -4.75 1.08
C TYR A 41 -1.42 -5.34 -0.15
N PHE A 42 -0.41 -4.65 -0.70
CA PHE A 42 0.39 -5.16 -1.82
C PHE A 42 0.96 -6.53 -1.51
N LEU A 43 1.54 -6.70 -0.32
CA LEU A 43 2.11 -7.96 0.11
C LEU A 43 1.05 -9.07 0.15
N LYS A 44 -0.14 -8.80 0.71
CA LYS A 44 -1.27 -9.75 0.73
C LYS A 44 -1.72 -10.16 -0.67
N VAL A 45 -1.67 -9.24 -1.63
CA VAL A 45 -2.03 -9.49 -3.02
C VAL A 45 -0.99 -10.38 -3.69
N ILE A 46 0.30 -10.05 -3.61
CA ILE A 46 1.37 -10.83 -4.25
C ILE A 46 1.59 -12.20 -3.59
N GLU A 47 1.45 -12.32 -2.26
CA GLU A 47 1.57 -13.61 -1.54
C GLU A 47 0.48 -14.61 -1.94
N SER A 48 -0.71 -14.11 -2.26
CA SER A 48 -1.77 -14.96 -2.81
C SER A 48 -1.62 -15.31 -4.29
N GLY A 49 -0.68 -14.63 -4.96
CA GLY A 49 -0.20 -14.89 -6.30
C GLY A 49 0.28 -16.33 -6.51
N ASN A 50 1.08 -16.80 -5.56
CA ASN A 50 1.97 -17.95 -5.68
C ASN A 50 1.34 -19.33 -5.46
N LYS A 51 0.05 -19.41 -5.11
CA LYS A 51 -0.57 -20.72 -4.80
C LYS A 51 -0.98 -21.54 -6.01
N ASP A 52 -1.09 -20.92 -7.19
CA ASP A 52 -1.53 -21.61 -8.40
C ASP A 52 -0.73 -21.14 -9.62
N ARG A 53 0.28 -21.91 -10.07
CA ARG A 53 0.48 -22.15 -11.52
C ARG A 53 1.55 -23.21 -11.85
N PRO A 54 1.19 -24.21 -12.69
CA PRO A 54 2.12 -25.08 -13.42
C PRO A 54 2.90 -24.31 -14.50
N GLU A 55 4.05 -24.84 -14.88
CA GLU A 55 4.99 -24.32 -15.89
C GLU A 55 4.37 -24.10 -17.29
N HIS A 56 4.79 -23.05 -18.02
CA HIS A 56 5.60 -23.15 -19.26
C HIS A 56 5.64 -21.83 -20.07
N LEU A 57 6.78 -21.65 -20.76
CA LEU A 57 7.38 -20.37 -21.15
C LEU A 57 6.91 -19.76 -22.49
N TYR A 58 5.93 -20.34 -23.19
CA TYR A 58 5.53 -19.90 -24.53
C TYR A 58 4.24 -19.03 -24.58
N VAL A 59 3.51 -18.94 -23.46
CA VAL A 59 2.26 -18.17 -23.34
C VAL A 59 2.50 -16.68 -22.97
N LYS A 60 3.77 -16.32 -22.68
CA LYS A 60 4.22 -15.05 -22.05
C LYS A 60 3.73 -13.75 -22.68
N TYR A 61 3.50 -13.67 -23.99
CA TYR A 61 3.11 -12.41 -24.65
C TYR A 61 1.60 -12.15 -24.57
N ILE A 62 0.77 -13.15 -24.86
CA ILE A 62 -0.70 -13.07 -24.74
C ILE A 62 -1.13 -13.11 -23.26
N GLU A 63 -0.42 -13.88 -22.43
CA GLU A 63 -0.58 -13.83 -20.97
C GLU A 63 -0.25 -12.46 -20.40
N SER A 64 0.69 -11.68 -20.94
CA SER A 64 1.05 -10.41 -20.28
C SER A 64 -0.13 -9.41 -20.18
N ASN A 65 -1.03 -9.40 -21.17
CA ASN A 65 -2.23 -8.55 -21.18
C ASN A 65 -3.43 -9.20 -20.45
N ILE A 66 -3.62 -10.52 -20.59
CA ILE A 66 -4.67 -11.26 -19.86
C ILE A 66 -4.34 -11.35 -18.35
N LYS A 67 -3.06 -11.56 -18.00
CA LYS A 67 -2.53 -11.56 -16.63
C LYS A 67 -2.66 -10.17 -16.01
N PHE A 68 -2.45 -9.08 -16.75
CA PHE A 68 -2.71 -7.71 -16.26
C PHE A 68 -4.18 -7.46 -15.89
N MET A 69 -5.13 -7.95 -16.70
CA MET A 69 -6.55 -7.91 -16.33
C MET A 69 -6.85 -8.78 -15.11
N SER A 70 -6.22 -9.96 -15.00
CA SER A 70 -6.37 -10.85 -13.85
C SER A 70 -5.77 -10.27 -12.56
N ASP A 71 -4.61 -9.61 -12.64
CA ASP A 71 -3.93 -8.98 -11.51
C ASP A 71 -4.73 -7.77 -11.01
N LYS A 72 -5.31 -6.98 -11.93
CA LYS A 72 -6.21 -5.87 -11.58
C LYS A 72 -7.50 -6.35 -10.90
N SER A 73 -8.04 -7.49 -11.31
CA SER A 73 -9.20 -8.11 -10.65
C SER A 73 -8.83 -8.64 -9.26
N ARG A 74 -7.67 -9.30 -9.12
CA ARG A 74 -7.15 -9.78 -7.83
C ARG A 74 -6.87 -8.64 -6.84
N ILE A 75 -6.36 -7.52 -7.34
CA ILE A 75 -6.17 -6.28 -6.55
C ILE A 75 -7.49 -5.79 -5.95
N MET A 76 -8.64 -6.01 -6.60
CA MET A 76 -9.92 -5.51 -6.09
C MET A 76 -10.65 -6.54 -5.23
N GLU A 77 -10.50 -7.83 -5.52
CA GLU A 77 -11.19 -8.92 -4.84
C GLU A 77 -11.01 -8.89 -3.31
N LYS A 78 -9.81 -8.51 -2.85
CA LYS A 78 -9.46 -8.54 -1.43
C LYS A 78 -9.63 -7.22 -0.70
N VAL A 79 -10.02 -6.14 -1.40
CA VAL A 79 -10.16 -4.81 -0.80
C VAL A 79 -11.16 -4.83 0.37
N PRO A 80 -12.36 -5.40 0.26
CA PRO A 80 -13.32 -5.39 1.37
C PRO A 80 -12.79 -6.10 2.62
N GLN A 81 -12.15 -7.26 2.44
CA GLN A 81 -11.58 -8.02 3.54
C GLN A 81 -10.36 -7.34 4.14
N HIS A 82 -9.50 -6.72 3.31
CA HIS A 82 -8.38 -5.94 3.79
C HIS A 82 -8.85 -4.76 4.65
N LEU A 83 -9.76 -3.92 4.14
CA LEU A 83 -10.28 -2.77 4.88
C LEU A 83 -10.85 -3.20 6.24
N LYS A 84 -11.70 -4.24 6.26
CA LYS A 84 -12.31 -4.77 7.48
C LYS A 84 -11.29 -5.33 8.47
N THR A 85 -10.28 -6.06 8.01
CA THR A 85 -9.28 -6.67 8.89
C THR A 85 -8.29 -5.64 9.43
N THR A 86 -7.84 -4.71 8.58
CA THR A 86 -6.97 -3.60 8.98
C THR A 86 -7.67 -2.72 10.02
N GLU A 87 -8.94 -2.36 9.81
CA GLU A 87 -9.71 -1.56 10.78
C GLU A 87 -9.77 -2.22 12.15
N LYS A 88 -10.14 -3.50 12.20
CA LYS A 88 -10.24 -4.25 13.46
C LYS A 88 -8.91 -4.26 14.22
N ARG A 89 -7.79 -4.45 13.50
CA ARG A 89 -6.46 -4.46 14.11
C ARG A 89 -6.08 -3.08 14.62
N LEU A 90 -6.25 -2.03 13.80
CA LEU A 90 -5.96 -0.65 14.22
C LEU A 90 -6.75 -0.25 15.47
N LEU A 91 -8.05 -0.55 15.54
CA LEU A 91 -8.88 -0.27 16.72
C LEU A 91 -8.43 -1.05 17.95
N PHE A 92 -8.09 -2.33 17.79
CA PHE A 92 -7.54 -3.14 18.86
C PHE A 92 -6.24 -2.52 19.38
N ASN A 93 -5.31 -2.19 18.47
CA ASN A 93 -3.99 -1.67 18.84
C ASN A 93 -4.07 -0.32 19.53
N LEU A 94 -4.89 0.58 19.00
CA LEU A 94 -5.10 1.90 19.60
C LEU A 94 -5.59 1.81 21.05
N LYS A 95 -6.44 0.81 21.35
CA LYS A 95 -6.97 0.57 22.69
C LYS A 95 -5.89 0.13 23.70
N TYR A 96 -4.91 -0.66 23.26
CA TYR A 96 -3.91 -1.28 24.14
C TYR A 96 -2.50 -0.66 24.05
N GLU A 97 -2.28 0.26 23.10
CA GLU A 97 -1.00 0.94 22.93
C GLU A 97 -0.72 1.88 24.11
N ASN A 98 0.54 1.98 24.51
CA ASN A 98 0.98 2.85 25.59
C ASN A 98 1.92 3.96 25.10
N LEU A 99 2.56 3.77 23.93
CA LEU A 99 3.43 4.77 23.33
C LEU A 99 2.63 5.82 22.55
N ILE A 100 2.77 7.09 22.93
CA ILE A 100 2.06 8.22 22.31
C ILE A 100 2.32 8.30 20.81
N SER A 101 3.57 8.06 20.38
CA SER A 101 3.95 8.07 18.97
C SER A 101 3.18 7.02 18.16
N ARG A 102 3.04 5.80 18.67
CA ARG A 102 2.28 4.73 18.02
C ARG A 102 0.76 4.96 18.07
N LYS A 103 0.25 5.54 19.15
CA LYS A 103 -1.17 5.97 19.20
C LYS A 103 -1.49 6.94 18.07
N ARG A 104 -0.67 7.98 17.92
CA ARG A 104 -0.81 8.95 16.82
C ARG A 104 -0.79 8.25 15.47
N PHE A 105 0.14 7.33 15.26
CA PHE A 105 0.18 6.54 14.03
C PHE A 105 -1.14 5.78 13.80
N TYR A 106 -1.69 5.08 14.79
CA TYR A 106 -2.97 4.36 14.65
C TYR A 106 -4.15 5.30 14.39
N GLU A 107 -4.18 6.49 15.01
CA GLU A 107 -5.20 7.50 14.74
C GLU A 107 -5.15 7.99 13.28
N TYR A 108 -3.95 8.29 12.77
CA TYR A 108 -3.76 8.64 11.36
C TYR A 108 -4.11 7.48 10.43
N ALA A 109 -3.74 6.25 10.80
CA ALA A 109 -4.06 5.05 10.02
C ALA A 109 -5.57 4.82 9.92
N LEU A 110 -6.34 5.09 10.98
CA LEU A 110 -7.80 5.02 10.93
C LEU A 110 -8.40 6.10 10.01
N LYS A 111 -7.88 7.33 10.02
CA LYS A 111 -8.31 8.40 9.09
C LYS A 111 -8.02 8.03 7.64
N VAL A 112 -6.81 7.52 7.36
CA VAL A 112 -6.41 7.05 6.04
C VAL A 112 -7.29 5.88 5.58
N LEU A 113 -7.56 4.92 6.47
CA LEU A 113 -8.40 3.78 6.16
C LEU A 113 -9.84 4.18 5.84
N GLU A 114 -10.40 5.15 6.57
CA GLU A 114 -11.72 5.70 6.29
C GLU A 114 -11.76 6.40 4.94
N TRP A 115 -10.72 7.17 4.60
CA TRP A 115 -10.59 7.75 3.27
C TRP A 115 -10.52 6.68 2.17
N LEU A 116 -9.77 5.58 2.39
CA LEU A 116 -9.66 4.46 1.46
C LEU A 116 -10.99 3.72 1.25
N LYS A 117 -11.81 3.55 2.30
CA LYS A 117 -13.17 2.98 2.18
C LYS A 117 -14.04 3.82 1.25
N ASN A 118 -13.94 5.15 1.37
CA ASN A 118 -14.68 6.11 0.54
C ASN A 118 -14.05 6.29 -0.86
N ASN A 119 -12.81 5.88 -1.05
CA ASN A 119 -12.04 6.05 -2.28
C ASN A 119 -11.42 4.73 -2.78
N GLN A 120 -12.19 3.65 -2.88
CA GLN A 120 -11.65 2.33 -3.27
C GLN A 120 -10.99 2.32 -4.66
N TRP A 121 -11.34 3.26 -5.54
CA TRP A 121 -10.66 3.46 -6.83
C TRP A 121 -9.15 3.71 -6.64
N PHE A 122 -8.74 4.25 -5.49
CA PHE A 122 -7.35 4.54 -5.16
C PHE A 122 -6.49 3.28 -5.14
N TYR A 123 -7.04 2.10 -4.81
CA TYR A 123 -6.32 0.84 -4.94
C TYR A 123 -5.83 0.64 -6.38
N LYS A 124 -6.70 0.82 -7.38
CA LYS A 124 -6.30 0.72 -8.79
C LYS A 124 -5.27 1.77 -9.18
N TYR A 125 -5.44 3.01 -8.70
CA TYR A 125 -4.49 4.09 -8.94
C TYR A 125 -3.11 3.77 -8.36
N TYR A 126 -3.06 3.37 -7.10
CA TYR A 126 -1.85 2.99 -6.38
C TYR A 126 -1.12 1.86 -7.09
N PHE A 127 -1.82 0.78 -7.46
CA PHE A 127 -1.19 -0.39 -8.08
C PHE A 127 -0.85 -0.24 -9.57
N LYS A 128 -1.26 0.85 -10.24
CA LYS A 128 -1.13 1.02 -11.70
C LYS A 128 0.27 0.70 -12.22
N ASN A 129 1.31 1.05 -11.45
CA ASN A 129 2.71 0.86 -11.83
C ASN A 129 3.52 0.00 -10.83
N LEU A 130 2.87 -0.65 -9.86
CA LEU A 130 3.58 -1.29 -8.73
C LEU A 130 3.71 -2.81 -8.82
N TYR A 131 3.17 -3.44 -9.87
CA TYR A 131 3.27 -4.88 -10.08
C TYR A 131 4.59 -5.31 -10.76
N ARG A 132 5.42 -4.35 -11.17
CA ARG A 132 6.72 -4.59 -11.80
C ARG A 132 7.83 -3.88 -11.04
N CYS A 133 9.02 -4.47 -11.05
CA CYS A 133 10.21 -3.81 -10.55
C CYS A 133 10.50 -2.55 -11.39
N PRO A 134 10.68 -1.37 -10.78
CA PRO A 134 10.96 -0.15 -11.53
C PRO A 134 12.33 -0.18 -12.23
N LYS A 135 13.26 -1.02 -11.77
CA LYS A 135 14.62 -1.12 -12.31
C LYS A 135 14.73 -2.09 -13.49
N CYS A 136 14.14 -3.28 -13.38
CA CYS A 136 14.32 -4.34 -14.40
C CYS A 136 13.02 -4.80 -15.06
N GLY A 137 11.86 -4.25 -14.68
CA GLY A 137 10.56 -4.60 -15.25
C GLY A 137 10.02 -5.98 -14.84
N ALA A 138 10.75 -6.76 -14.05
CA ALA A 138 10.33 -8.08 -13.59
C ALA A 138 9.01 -8.00 -12.79
N SER A 139 8.12 -8.97 -13.01
CA SER A 139 6.88 -9.13 -12.25
C SER A 139 7.19 -9.36 -10.77
N LEU A 140 6.66 -8.50 -9.90
CA LEU A 140 6.80 -8.63 -8.44
C LEU A 140 5.86 -9.65 -7.82
N PHE A 141 4.87 -10.14 -8.58
CA PHE A 141 4.09 -11.30 -8.17
C PHE A 141 4.95 -12.57 -8.13
N ASP A 142 5.90 -12.67 -9.06
CA ASP A 142 6.70 -13.88 -9.25
C ASP A 142 8.14 -13.71 -8.70
N ASN A 143 8.63 -12.47 -8.53
CA ASN A 143 10.05 -12.18 -8.27
C ASN A 143 10.26 -11.14 -7.16
N TYR A 144 9.81 -11.43 -5.93
CA TYR A 144 10.06 -10.59 -4.77
C TYR A 144 10.77 -11.34 -3.63
N VAL A 145 11.53 -10.59 -2.84
CA VAL A 145 12.09 -11.01 -1.55
C VAL A 145 11.53 -10.09 -0.48
N LYS A 146 11.14 -10.67 0.65
CA LYS A 146 10.66 -9.94 1.84
C LYS A 146 11.68 -10.08 2.96
N GLU A 147 12.11 -8.96 3.52
CA GLU A 147 12.90 -8.91 4.74
C GLU A 147 12.16 -8.09 5.80
N THR A 148 12.22 -8.55 7.05
CA THR A 148 11.72 -7.81 8.21
C THR A 148 12.90 -7.38 9.08
N LYS A 149 13.00 -6.09 9.40
CA LYS A 149 14.04 -5.51 10.27
C LYS A 149 13.37 -4.65 11.34
N GLY A 150 13.15 -5.24 12.53
CA GLY A 150 12.31 -4.63 13.55
C GLY A 150 10.90 -4.40 13.01
N GLU A 151 10.41 -3.17 13.12
CA GLU A 151 9.09 -2.75 12.63
C GLU A 151 9.06 -2.36 11.15
N TRP A 152 10.13 -2.62 10.40
CA TRP A 152 10.21 -2.29 8.99
C TRP A 152 10.14 -3.54 8.14
N VAL A 153 9.28 -3.51 7.13
CA VAL A 153 9.23 -4.53 6.08
C VAL A 153 9.82 -3.94 4.81
N ILE A 154 10.76 -4.68 4.22
CA ILE A 154 11.44 -4.32 2.97
C ILE A 154 11.05 -5.36 1.92
N ILE A 155 10.51 -4.89 0.80
CA ILE A 155 10.21 -5.69 -0.37
C ILE A 155 11.22 -5.31 -1.46
N SER A 156 12.00 -6.29 -1.90
CA SER A 156 13.02 -6.14 -2.94
C SER A 156 12.70 -7.03 -4.13
N CYS A 157 13.16 -6.64 -5.32
CA CYS A 157 13.07 -7.48 -6.50
C CYS A 157 14.09 -8.62 -6.43
N ALA A 158 13.65 -9.87 -6.54
CA ALA A 158 14.52 -11.06 -6.48
C ALA A 158 15.50 -11.17 -7.65
N VAL A 159 15.24 -10.47 -8.78
CA VAL A 159 16.07 -10.53 -10.00
C VAL A 159 17.24 -9.55 -9.94
N CYS A 160 17.04 -8.35 -9.40
CA CYS A 160 18.03 -7.27 -9.46
C CYS A 160 18.35 -6.63 -8.10
N ASN A 161 17.80 -7.17 -7.02
CA ASN A 161 17.93 -6.71 -5.63
C ASN A 161 17.52 -5.26 -5.38
N ASN A 162 16.80 -4.64 -6.32
CA ASN A 162 16.30 -3.28 -6.14
C ASN A 162 15.23 -3.26 -5.04
N VAL A 163 15.39 -2.40 -4.04
CA VAL A 163 14.33 -2.14 -3.06
C VAL A 163 13.15 -1.52 -3.78
N VAL A 164 12.02 -2.21 -3.74
CA VAL A 164 10.77 -1.76 -4.35
C VAL A 164 9.97 -0.94 -3.35
N ARG A 165 9.82 -1.47 -2.13
CA ARG A 165 9.06 -0.82 -1.06
C ARG A 165 9.75 -1.05 0.28
N LYS A 166 9.68 -0.04 1.13
CA LYS A 166 10.02 -0.11 2.54
C LYS A 166 8.86 0.54 3.28
N TYR A 167 8.26 -0.16 4.22
CA TYR A 167 7.11 0.35 4.94
C TYR A 167 7.18 -0.02 6.42
N TYR A 168 6.59 0.85 7.23
CA TYR A 168 6.49 0.67 8.66
C TYR A 168 5.30 -0.24 8.96
N LYS A 169 5.61 -1.37 9.59
CA LYS A 169 4.66 -2.34 10.09
C LYS A 169 5.00 -2.62 11.55
N PRO A 170 4.47 -1.83 12.49
CA PRO A 170 4.64 -2.14 13.90
C PRO A 170 4.04 -3.53 14.14
N GLU A 171 4.69 -4.37 14.96
CA GLU A 171 4.33 -5.78 15.17
C GLU A 171 2.86 -6.02 15.56
N ILE A 172 2.19 -4.94 15.98
CA ILE A 172 0.80 -4.95 16.38
C ILE A 172 -0.16 -4.90 15.15
N MET A 173 0.30 -4.60 13.92
CA MET A 173 -0.52 -4.42 12.70
C MET A 173 -0.80 -5.68 11.85
#